data_AF-A0AAD8BA35-F1
#
_entry.id   AF-A0AAD8BA35-F1
#
_cell.length_a   1.000
_cell.length_b   1.000
_cell.length_c   1.000
_cell.angle_alpha   90.00
_cell.angle_beta   90.00
_cell.angle_gamma   90.00
#
_symmetry.space_group_name_H-M   'P 1'
#
loop_
_entity.id
_entity.type
_entity.pdbx_description
1 polymer ?
#
loop_
_entity_poly.entity_id
_entity_poly.type
_entity_poly.pdbx_seq_one_letter_code
_entity_poly.pdbx_strand_id
1 'polypeptide(L)'
;MNGDTLHVNGNALHVNGNALRVNGDALHVNGDALHVNGDAEHVNGDAEHVNGDAEHVNDDAEHVNGDAEHVNGDVDHVNGDALHVCRC
;
A
#
# COMPACT_ATOMS: atom_id res chain seq x y z
N MET A 1 12.14 6.55 -5.28
CA MET A 1 12.26 5.91 -6.59
C MET A 1 11.14 6.45 -7.45
N ASN A 2 11.43 6.89 -8.67
CA ASN A 2 10.43 7.51 -9.54
C ASN A 2 10.42 6.79 -10.89
N GLY A 3 9.24 6.46 -11.40
CA GLY A 3 9.02 5.88 -12.71
C GLY A 3 8.54 4.43 -12.67
N ASP A 4 8.08 3.94 -13.82
CA ASP A 4 7.48 2.61 -13.93
C ASP A 4 8.55 1.52 -13.85
N THR A 5 8.36 0.58 -12.93
CA THR A 5 9.30 -0.52 -12.71
C THR A 5 8.55 -1.83 -12.54
N LEU A 6 9.20 -2.96 -12.80
CA LEU A 6 8.59 -4.25 -12.44
C LEU A 6 8.74 -4.53 -10.94
N HIS A 7 9.91 -4.19 -10.38
CA HIS A 7 10.25 -4.55 -9.01
C HIS A 7 10.99 -3.41 -8.32
N VAL A 8 10.44 -2.98 -7.19
CA VAL A 8 11.09 -2.12 -6.21
C VAL A 8 11.47 -3.00 -5.03
N ASN A 9 12.76 -3.04 -4.66
CA ASN A 9 13.22 -3.82 -3.50
C ASN A 9 14.09 -2.96 -2.58
N GLY A 10 13.86 -3.07 -1.27
CA GLY A 10 14.59 -2.38 -0.23
C GLY A 10 13.92 -1.09 0.23
N ASN A 11 14.50 -0.46 1.25
CA ASN A 11 13.84 0.62 1.97
C ASN A 11 13.94 1.95 1.20
N ALA A 12 12.81 2.67 1.12
CA ALA A 12 12.71 3.93 0.41
C ALA A 12 11.99 4.98 1.25
N LEU A 13 12.33 6.26 1.05
CA LEU A 13 11.49 7.33 1.61
C LEU A 13 10.24 7.55 0.76
N HIS A 14 10.37 7.43 -0.55
CA HIS A 14 9.29 7.61 -1.50
C HIS A 14 9.43 6.60 -2.64
N VAL A 15 8.34 5.94 -3.00
CA VAL A 15 8.17 5.17 -4.23
C VAL A 15 7.05 5.84 -5.01
N ASN A 16 7.34 6.35 -6.20
CA ASN A 16 6.37 7.03 -7.05
C ASN A 16 6.34 6.39 -8.45
N GLY A 17 5.15 6.08 -8.94
CA GLY A 17 4.93 5.47 -10.26
C GLY A 17 4.53 4.00 -10.16
N ASN A 18 4.33 3.36 -11.32
CA ASN A 18 3.68 2.06 -11.35
C ASN A 18 4.67 0.92 -11.11
N ALA A 19 4.30 -0.04 -10.27
CA ALA A 19 5.10 -1.21 -9.94
C ALA A 19 4.29 -2.50 -10.08
N LEU A 20 4.91 -3.60 -10.52
CA LEU A 20 4.26 -4.90 -10.34
C LEU A 20 4.38 -5.34 -8.87
N ARG A 21 5.56 -5.11 -8.27
CA ARG A 21 5.85 -5.45 -6.88
C ARG A 21 6.73 -4.40 -6.20
N VAL A 22 6.32 -3.99 -5.02
CA VAL A 22 7.14 -3.23 -4.06
C VAL A 22 7.43 -4.14 -2.87
N ASN A 23 8.69 -4.38 -2.57
CA ASN A 23 9.11 -5.18 -1.42
C ASN A 23 10.08 -4.38 -0.53
N GLY A 24 9.72 -4.18 0.73
CA GLY A 24 10.52 -3.44 1.72
C GLY A 24 9.82 -2.16 2.17
N ASP A 25 10.40 -1.53 3.19
CA ASP A 25 9.70 -0.49 3.94
C ASP A 25 9.75 0.84 3.19
N ALA A 26 8.62 1.55 3.14
CA ALA A 26 8.55 2.86 2.49
C ALA A 26 7.71 3.87 3.27
N LEU A 27 8.20 5.09 3.51
CA LEU A 27 7.32 6.09 4.16
C LEU A 27 6.12 6.44 3.27
N HIS A 28 6.34 6.59 1.97
CA HIS A 28 5.28 6.90 1.01
C HIS A 28 5.38 6.04 -0.23
N VAL A 29 4.29 5.36 -0.57
CA VAL A 29 4.09 4.68 -1.85
C VAL A 29 2.96 5.43 -2.56
N ASN A 30 3.26 6.00 -3.73
CA ASN A 30 2.29 6.72 -4.55
C ASN A 30 2.25 6.13 -5.97
N GLY A 31 1.09 5.68 -6.41
CA GLY A 31 0.86 5.10 -7.73
C GLY A 31 0.49 3.63 -7.67
N ASP A 32 0.29 3.01 -8.83
CA ASP A 32 -0.37 1.71 -8.90
C ASP A 32 0.62 0.57 -8.64
N ALA A 33 0.27 -0.36 -7.76
CA ALA A 33 1.09 -1.52 -7.44
C ALA A 33 0.26 -2.79 -7.30
N LEU A 34 0.51 -3.84 -8.10
CA LEU A 34 -0.24 -5.09 -7.86
C LEU A 34 0.04 -5.68 -6.47
N HIS A 35 1.29 -5.63 -6.01
CA HIS A 35 1.64 -6.12 -4.68
C HIS A 35 2.58 -5.16 -3.96
N VAL A 36 2.18 -4.73 -2.77
CA VAL A 36 3.03 -4.02 -1.81
C VAL A 36 3.30 -4.97 -0.65
N ASN A 37 4.56 -5.32 -0.41
CA ASN A 37 4.97 -6.15 0.73
C ASN A 37 5.99 -5.40 1.58
N GLY A 38 5.65 -5.09 2.82
CA GLY A 38 6.48 -4.31 3.75
C GLY A 38 5.69 -3.15 4.36
N ASP A 39 6.29 -2.51 5.35
CA ASP A 39 5.58 -1.50 6.14
C ASP A 39 5.65 -0.14 5.45
N ALA A 40 4.56 0.63 5.56
CA ALA A 40 4.51 1.98 5.00
C ALA A 40 3.71 2.97 5.85
N GLU A 41 4.15 4.23 5.98
CA GLU A 41 3.29 5.21 6.67
C GLU A 41 2.06 5.55 5.80
N HIS A 42 2.27 5.74 4.49
CA HIS A 42 1.22 6.11 3.55
C HIS A 42 1.31 5.31 2.26
N VAL A 43 0.20 4.68 1.90
CA VAL A 43 -0.02 4.07 0.58
C VAL A 43 -1.17 4.83 -0.09
N ASN A 44 -0.91 5.37 -1.29
CA ASN A 44 -1.89 6.09 -2.10
C ASN A 44 -1.83 5.61 -3.56
N GLY A 45 -2.94 5.19 -4.14
CA GLY A 45 -3.04 4.64 -5.50
C GLY A 45 -3.87 3.35 -5.54
N ASP A 46 -3.76 2.58 -6.61
CA ASP A 46 -4.47 1.30 -6.71
C ASP A 46 -3.53 0.14 -6.36
N ALA A 47 -3.98 -0.78 -5.51
CA ALA A 47 -3.21 -1.97 -5.20
C ALA A 47 -4.04 -3.23 -5.00
N GLU A 48 -3.79 -4.31 -5.75
CA GLU A 48 -4.56 -5.56 -5.54
C GLU A 48 -4.28 -6.15 -4.14
N HIS A 49 -3.03 -6.15 -3.72
CA HIS A 49 -2.60 -6.73 -2.45
C HIS A 49 -1.61 -5.83 -1.70
N VAL A 50 -1.98 -5.41 -0.50
CA VAL A 50 -1.09 -4.76 0.46
C VAL A 50 -0.83 -5.72 1.61
N ASN A 51 0.42 -6.12 1.82
CA ASN A 51 0.86 -7.00 2.90
C ASN A 51 1.92 -6.30 3.75
N GLY A 52 1.57 -5.92 4.97
CA GLY A 52 2.42 -5.12 5.85
C GLY A 52 1.61 -4.07 6.58
N ASP A 53 2.21 -3.46 7.59
CA ASP A 53 1.50 -2.48 8.42
C ASP A 53 1.53 -1.10 7.75
N ALA A 54 0.41 -0.37 7.82
CA ALA A 54 0.35 0.99 7.30
C ALA A 54 -0.50 1.96 8.09
N GLU A 55 0.00 3.16 8.40
CA GLU A 55 -0.83 4.14 9.13
C GLU A 55 -2.04 4.58 8.29
N HIS A 56 -1.81 4.89 7.01
CA HIS A 56 -2.83 5.35 6.09
C HIS A 56 -2.78 4.60 4.76
N VAL A 57 -3.89 3.96 4.41
CA VAL A 57 -4.13 3.33 3.10
C VAL A 57 -5.25 4.12 2.43
N ASN A 58 -4.92 4.95 1.44
CA ASN A 58 -5.92 5.65 0.63
C ASN A 58 -5.98 5.04 -0.77
N ASP A 59 -6.35 3.75 -0.81
CA ASP A 59 -6.25 2.92 -2.01
C ASP A 59 -7.53 2.14 -2.28
N ASP A 60 -7.77 1.86 -3.55
CA ASP A 60 -8.67 0.79 -3.97
C ASP A 60 -7.88 -0.52 -3.97
N ALA A 61 -8.26 -1.45 -3.07
CA ALA A 61 -7.53 -2.69 -2.87
C ALA A 61 -8.42 -3.91 -2.69
N GLU A 62 -8.05 -5.04 -3.31
CA GLU A 62 -8.81 -6.28 -3.08
C GLU A 62 -8.53 -6.84 -1.68
N HIS A 63 -7.27 -6.76 -1.25
CA HIS A 63 -6.83 -7.30 0.02
C HIS A 63 -5.78 -6.44 0.72
N VAL A 64 -6.05 -6.11 1.98
CA VAL A 64 -5.09 -5.53 2.92
C VAL A 64 -4.84 -6.53 4.04
N ASN A 65 -3.62 -7.04 4.14
CA ASN A 65 -3.17 -7.95 5.20
C ASN A 65 -2.10 -7.25 6.05
N GLY A 66 -2.46 -6.84 7.25
CA GLY A 66 -1.60 -6.03 8.12
C GLY A 66 -2.46 -5.02 8.88
N ASP A 67 -1.85 -4.39 9.88
CA ASP A 67 -2.55 -3.41 10.71
C ASP A 67 -2.57 -2.05 10.01
N ALA A 68 -3.70 -1.36 10.08
CA ALA A 68 -3.81 0.00 9.61
C ALA A 68 -4.58 0.94 10.54
N GLU A 69 -4.18 2.20 10.64
CA GLU A 69 -4.99 3.16 11.41
C GLU A 69 -6.18 3.63 10.59
N HIS A 70 -5.94 4.00 9.33
CA HIS A 70 -6.97 4.56 8.45
C HIS A 70 -6.92 3.86 7.09
N VAL A 71 -8.03 3.24 6.73
CA VAL A 71 -8.26 2.69 5.39
C VAL A 71 -9.37 3.50 4.74
N ASN A 72 -9.08 4.11 3.60
CA ASN A 72 -10.01 4.97 2.88
C ASN A 72 -9.97 4.65 1.38
N GLY A 73 -11.01 4.00 0.89
CA GLY A 73 -11.09 3.51 -0.48
C GLY A 73 -11.92 2.24 -0.55
N ASP A 74 -12.00 1.64 -1.72
CA ASP A 74 -12.71 0.38 -1.89
C ASP A 74 -11.81 -0.79 -1.50
N VAL A 75 -11.94 -1.26 -0.25
CA VAL A 75 -11.27 -2.47 0.23
C VAL A 75 -12.22 -3.64 0.41
N ASP A 76 -11.99 -4.73 -0.31
CA ASP A 76 -12.85 -5.92 -0.23
C ASP A 76 -12.59 -6.78 0.99
N HIS A 77 -11.32 -6.99 1.35
CA HIS A 77 -10.94 -7.77 2.53
C HIS A 77 -9.82 -7.08 3.30
N VAL A 78 -10.07 -6.85 4.60
CA VAL A 78 -9.04 -6.43 5.55
C VAL A 78 -8.81 -7.57 6.53
N ASN A 79 -7.55 -8.00 6.66
CA ASN A 79 -7.12 -9.02 7.59
C ASN A 79 -5.97 -8.48 8.44
N GLY A 80 -6.37 -7.89 9.56
CA GLY A 80 -5.54 -7.12 10.49
C GLY A 80 -6.44 -6.17 11.27
N ASP A 81 -5.87 -5.36 12.15
CA ASP A 81 -6.61 -4.36 12.88
C ASP A 81 -6.74 -3.08 12.04
N ALA A 82 -7.97 -2.56 11.91
CA ALA A 82 -8.23 -1.26 11.29
C ALA A 82 -9.01 -0.35 12.25
N LEU A 83 -8.46 0.82 12.61
CA LEU A 83 -9.16 1.73 13.52
C LEU A 83 -10.30 2.46 12.81
N HIS A 84 -10.08 2.92 11.59
CA HIS A 84 -11.08 3.58 10.77
C HIS A 84 -11.08 3.00 9.36
N VAL A 85 -12.25 2.55 8.90
CA VAL A 85 -12.47 2.11 7.52
C VAL A 85 -13.57 2.98 6.92
N CYS A 86 -13.20 3.82 5.95
CA CYS A 86 -14.13 4.53 5.09
C CYS A 86 -14.13 3.86 3.71
N ARG A 87 -15.32 3.50 3.25
CA ARG A 87 -15.54 2.96 1.91
C ARG A 87 -16.27 4.01 1.08
N CYS A 88 -15.74 4.37 -0.08
CA CYS A 88 -16.23 5.46 -0.93
C CYS A 88 -16.92 4.95 -2.18
#